data_AF-A0A850G9K8-F1
#
_entry.id   AF-A0A850G9K8-F1
#
_cell.length_a   1.000
_cell.length_b   1.000
_cell.length_c   1.000
_cell.angle_alpha   90.00
_cell.angle_beta   90.00
_cell.angle_gamma   90.00
#
_symmetry.space_group_name_H-M   'P 1'
#
loop_
_entity.id
_entity.type
_entity.pdbx_description
1 polymer ?
#
loop_
_entity_poly.entity_id
_entity_poly.type
_entity_poly.pdbx_seq_one_letter_code
_entity_poly.pdbx_strand_id
1 'polypeptide(L)'
;MRAHAPSLVLTAALALASMATSACKESGNDYYAEGLRLLGEAERGDCKLGFDRASGQQVINAERVRTCLEKTKAGLEQLQKARELGVDHREMSDLIEKTELEVERLEKMYKMVSRMQGQKNFEDLPGT
;
A
#
# COMPACT_ATOMS: atom_id res chain seq x y z
N MET A 1 -69.37 -12.28 -9.94
CA MET A 1 -68.25 -12.60 -10.85
C MET A 1 -67.42 -11.33 -11.06
N ARG A 2 -66.08 -11.44 -10.94
CA ARG A 2 -64.99 -10.50 -11.37
C ARG A 2 -64.94 -9.11 -10.66
N ALA A 3 -64.03 -8.90 -9.69
CA ALA A 3 -62.57 -8.61 -9.78
C ALA A 3 -62.31 -7.15 -10.24
N HIS A 4 -62.12 -6.20 -9.32
CA HIS A 4 -60.81 -5.70 -8.80
C HIS A 4 -59.80 -5.33 -9.90
N ALA A 5 -59.62 -4.03 -10.13
CA ALA A 5 -58.43 -3.48 -10.78
C ALA A 5 -58.07 -2.09 -10.23
N PRO A 6 -57.56 -1.97 -8.99
CA PRO A 6 -56.61 -0.94 -8.67
C PRO A 6 -55.19 -1.48 -8.90
N SER A 7 -54.20 -0.58 -9.08
CA SER A 7 -52.78 -0.89 -8.84
C SER A 7 -51.95 -1.46 -10.01
N LEU A 8 -51.92 -0.77 -11.16
CA LEU A 8 -50.83 -0.95 -12.14
C LEU A 8 -49.90 0.27 -12.29
N VAL A 9 -50.31 1.46 -11.82
CA VAL A 9 -49.52 2.69 -11.99
C VAL A 9 -48.57 2.93 -10.80
N LEU A 10 -48.89 2.40 -9.61
CA LEU A 10 -48.11 2.67 -8.39
C LEU A 10 -46.85 1.80 -8.26
N THR A 11 -46.79 0.66 -8.94
CA THR A 11 -45.68 -0.30 -8.85
C THR A 11 -44.49 0.06 -9.74
N ALA A 12 -44.68 0.85 -10.80
CA ALA A 12 -43.59 1.26 -11.70
C ALA A 12 -42.69 2.36 -11.08
N ALA A 13 -43.25 3.24 -10.25
CA ALA A 13 -42.48 4.33 -9.63
C ALA A 13 -41.52 3.85 -8.53
N LEU A 14 -41.83 2.73 -7.86
CA LEU A 14 -40.99 2.18 -6.79
C LEU A 14 -39.79 1.38 -7.30
N ALA A 15 -39.84 0.87 -8.54
CA ALA A 15 -38.76 0.09 -9.14
C ALA A 15 -37.61 0.96 -9.71
N LEU A 16 -37.88 2.23 -10.04
CA LEU A 16 -36.83 3.16 -10.51
C LEU A 16 -36.03 3.81 -9.37
N ALA A 17 -36.56 3.83 -8.15
CA ALA A 17 -35.90 4.49 -7.01
C ALA A 17 -34.80 3.64 -6.34
N SER A 18 -34.79 2.32 -6.56
CA SER A 18 -33.82 1.39 -5.95
C SER A 18 -32.50 1.27 -6.72
N MET A 19 -32.36 1.90 -7.90
CA MET A 19 -31.10 1.90 -8.66
C MET A 19 -30.18 3.09 -8.35
N ALA A 20 -30.60 4.02 -7.49
CA ALA A 20 -29.84 5.25 -7.22
C ALA A 20 -28.82 5.15 -6.06
N THR A 21 -28.70 4.00 -5.39
CA THR A 21 -27.82 3.85 -4.22
C THR A 21 -26.46 3.18 -4.52
N SER A 22 -26.09 2.98 -5.79
CA SER A 22 -24.89 2.19 -6.14
C SER A 22 -23.78 2.96 -6.86
N ALA A 23 -23.67 4.29 -6.67
CA ALA A 23 -22.70 5.09 -7.45
C ALA A 23 -21.75 6.00 -6.66
N CYS A 24 -21.57 5.79 -5.35
CA CYS A 24 -20.27 6.13 -4.73
C CYS A 24 -19.31 4.95 -5.01
N LYS A 25 -18.97 4.76 -6.29
CA LYS A 25 -18.04 3.72 -6.70
C LYS A 25 -16.64 4.17 -6.30
N GLU A 26 -16.01 3.36 -5.44
CA GLU A 26 -14.60 3.47 -5.11
C GLU A 26 -13.78 3.65 -6.39
N SER A 27 -13.05 4.77 -6.48
CA SER A 27 -12.32 5.18 -7.70
C SER A 27 -10.95 4.54 -7.71
N GLY A 28 -10.67 3.66 -8.68
CA GLY A 28 -9.34 3.06 -8.83
C GLY A 28 -8.22 4.09 -8.99
N ASN A 29 -8.53 5.29 -9.51
CA ASN A 29 -7.56 6.38 -9.62
C ASN A 29 -7.14 6.94 -8.25
N ASP A 30 -8.01 6.87 -7.24
CA ASP A 30 -7.69 7.34 -5.89
C ASP A 30 -6.65 6.41 -5.25
N TYR A 31 -6.83 5.10 -5.43
CA TYR A 31 -5.87 4.07 -5.02
C TYR A 31 -4.55 4.22 -5.78
N TYR A 32 -4.59 4.52 -7.08
CA TYR A 32 -3.37 4.76 -7.85
C TYR A 32 -2.59 5.96 -7.31
N ALA A 33 -3.28 7.09 -7.11
CA ALA A 33 -2.67 8.30 -6.57
C ALA A 33 -2.11 8.09 -5.17
N GLU A 34 -2.83 7.37 -4.31
CA GLU A 34 -2.38 7.04 -2.96
C GLU A 34 -1.17 6.10 -2.96
N GLY A 35 -1.16 5.10 -3.84
CA GLY A 35 0.00 4.22 -4.05
C GLY A 35 1.25 5.02 -4.43
N LEU A 36 1.14 5.91 -5.42
CA LEU A 36 2.23 6.80 -5.82
C LEU A 36 2.69 7.73 -4.69
N ARG A 37 1.74 8.25 -3.89
CA ARG A 37 2.06 9.11 -2.73
C ARG A 37 2.88 8.34 -1.70
N LEU A 38 2.44 7.15 -1.32
CA LEU A 38 3.11 6.29 -0.34
C LEU A 38 4.52 5.91 -0.79
N LEU A 39 4.67 5.48 -2.05
CA LEU A 39 5.98 5.16 -2.62
C LEU A 39 6.90 6.38 -2.64
N GLY A 40 6.42 7.53 -3.10
CA GLY A 40 7.21 8.76 -3.13
C GLY A 40 7.63 9.23 -1.72
N GLU A 41 6.81 9.03 -0.70
CA GLU A 41 7.18 9.34 0.68
C GLU A 41 8.22 8.36 1.24
N ALA A 42 8.08 7.07 0.94
CA ALA A 42 9.06 6.07 1.34
C ALA A 42 10.45 6.42 0.76
N GLU A 43 10.54 6.70 -0.54
CA GLU A 43 11.80 7.03 -1.22
C GLU A 43 12.42 8.34 -0.72
N ARG A 44 11.60 9.37 -0.45
CA ARG A 44 12.11 10.67 0.01
C ARG A 44 12.59 10.66 1.46
N GLY A 45 12.15 9.70 2.27
CA GLY A 45 12.42 9.68 3.72
C GLY A 45 12.93 8.33 4.24
N ASP A 46 12.02 7.36 4.32
CA ASP A 46 12.22 6.13 5.10
C ASP A 46 13.27 5.20 4.49
N CYS A 47 13.38 5.17 3.16
CA CYS A 47 14.34 4.35 2.43
C CYS A 47 15.75 4.93 2.38
N LYS A 48 15.95 6.16 2.89
CA LYS A 48 17.28 6.76 2.99
C LYS A 48 18.04 6.21 4.19
N LEU A 49 19.36 6.15 4.06
CA LEU A 49 20.26 5.87 5.17
C LEU A 49 20.02 6.86 6.31
N GLY A 50 20.13 6.37 7.54
CA GLY A 50 20.09 7.22 8.72
C GLY A 50 21.42 7.93 8.89
N PHE A 51 21.44 9.06 9.60
CA PHE A 51 22.68 9.72 10.00
C PHE A 51 22.93 9.50 11.48
N ASP A 52 24.06 8.87 11.82
CA ASP A 52 24.53 8.75 13.19
C ASP A 52 25.40 9.96 13.55
N ARG A 53 24.91 10.78 14.47
CA ARG A 53 25.63 11.99 14.93
C ARG A 53 26.87 11.65 15.75
N ALA A 54 26.91 10.50 16.42
CA ALA A 54 28.05 10.12 17.26
C ALA A 54 29.27 9.76 16.40
N SER A 55 29.06 8.99 15.33
CA SER A 55 30.12 8.64 14.37
C SER A 55 30.27 9.61 13.21
N GLY A 56 29.34 10.56 13.03
CA GLY A 56 29.33 11.54 11.93
C GLY A 56 29.08 10.91 10.56
N GLN A 57 28.51 9.72 10.50
CA GLN A 57 28.43 8.89 9.29
C GLN A 57 27.00 8.46 8.96
N GLN A 58 26.78 8.13 7.69
CA GLN A 58 25.55 7.47 7.25
C GLN A 58 25.55 6.02 7.73
N VAL A 59 24.47 5.60 8.37
CA VAL A 59 24.30 4.27 8.94
C VAL A 59 23.04 3.61 8.41
N ILE A 60 23.13 2.31 8.16
CA ILE A 60 21.97 1.47 7.91
C ILE A 60 21.39 0.99 9.25
N ASN A 61 20.07 1.13 9.41
CA ASN A 61 19.37 0.76 10.63
C ASN A 61 18.14 -0.10 10.28
N ALA A 62 17.97 -1.25 10.94
CA ALA A 62 16.87 -2.16 10.66
C ALA A 62 15.49 -1.51 10.81
N GLU A 63 15.30 -0.59 11.76
CA GLU A 63 14.03 0.11 11.96
C GLU A 63 13.66 1.00 10.76
N ARG A 64 14.65 1.70 10.17
CA ARG A 64 14.42 2.50 8.96
C ARG A 64 14.11 1.61 7.77
N VAL A 65 14.86 0.52 7.61
CA VAL A 65 14.61 -0.46 6.55
C VAL A 65 13.21 -1.07 6.70
N ARG A 66 12.79 -1.41 7.92
CA ARG A 66 11.43 -1.88 8.21
C ARG A 66 10.39 -0.84 7.83
N THR A 67 10.58 0.41 8.20
CA THR A 67 9.62 1.49 7.90
C THR A 67 9.49 1.72 6.40
N CYS A 68 10.61 1.75 5.67
CA CYS A 68 10.63 1.78 4.21
C CYS A 68 9.87 0.58 3.62
N LEU A 69 10.17 -0.64 4.09
CA LEU A 69 9.52 -1.86 3.64
C LEU A 69 8.00 -1.82 3.84
N GLU A 70 7.52 -1.48 5.03
CA GLU A 70 6.09 -1.41 5.34
C GLU A 70 5.37 -0.38 4.46
N LYS A 71 5.99 0.78 4.24
CA LYS A 71 5.40 1.83 3.40
C LYS A 71 5.39 1.47 1.93
N THR A 72 6.44 0.80 1.45
CA THR A 72 6.49 0.26 0.08
C THR A 72 5.46 -0.84 -0.13
N LYS A 73 5.24 -1.72 0.86
CA LYS A 73 4.15 -2.73 0.84
C LYS A 73 2.77 -2.07 0.78
N ALA A 74 2.54 -1.05 1.61
CA ALA A 74 1.28 -0.30 1.58
C ALA A 74 1.06 0.36 0.22
N GLY A 75 2.09 0.96 -0.38
CA GLY A 75 2.03 1.51 -1.73
C GLY A 75 1.68 0.46 -2.79
N LEU A 76 2.33 -0.71 -2.73
CA LEU A 76 2.06 -1.84 -3.61
C LEU A 76 0.61 -2.32 -3.51
N GLU A 77 0.07 -2.44 -2.30
CA GLU A 77 -1.32 -2.85 -2.07
C GLU A 77 -2.30 -1.88 -2.75
N GLN A 78 -2.07 -0.57 -2.64
CA GLN A 78 -2.89 0.44 -3.30
C GLN A 78 -2.81 0.32 -4.84
N LEU A 79 -1.63 0.09 -5.40
CA LEU A 79 -1.48 -0.11 -6.85
C LEU A 79 -2.19 -1.37 -7.34
N GLN A 80 -2.09 -2.48 -6.59
CA GLN A 80 -2.79 -3.72 -6.89
C GLN A 80 -4.31 -3.52 -6.84
N LYS A 81 -4.80 -2.77 -5.85
CA LYS A 81 -6.22 -2.41 -5.73
C LYS A 81 -6.70 -1.51 -6.86
N ALA A 82 -5.89 -0.53 -7.28
CA ALA A 82 -6.18 0.32 -8.43
C ALA A 82 -6.34 -0.51 -9.71
N ARG A 83 -5.47 -1.51 -9.92
CA ARG A 83 -5.56 -2.47 -11.03
C ARG A 83 -6.84 -3.29 -10.98
N GLU A 84 -7.21 -3.81 -9.80
CA GLU A 84 -8.48 -4.54 -9.60
C GLU A 84 -9.72 -3.69 -9.94
N LEU A 85 -9.64 -2.39 -9.70
CA LEU A 85 -10.71 -1.42 -9.99
C LEU A 85 -10.71 -0.93 -11.45
N GLY A 86 -9.81 -1.45 -12.30
CA GLY A 86 -9.78 -1.20 -13.74
C GLY A 86 -8.78 -0.14 -14.19
N VAL A 87 -7.90 0.35 -13.31
CA VAL A 87 -6.73 1.14 -13.72
C VAL A 87 -5.63 0.18 -14.20
N ASP A 88 -5.81 -0.35 -15.40
CA ASP A 88 -4.89 -1.32 -16.00
C ASP A 88 -4.30 -0.75 -17.29
N HIS A 89 -3.04 -0.31 -17.19
CA HIS A 89 -2.23 0.13 -18.31
C HIS A 89 -0.80 -0.37 -18.13
N ARG A 90 -0.02 -0.40 -19.22
CA ARG A 90 1.33 -0.95 -19.22
C ARG A 90 2.21 -0.37 -18.11
N GLU A 91 2.21 0.95 -17.94
CA GLU A 91 3.02 1.63 -16.92
C GLU A 91 2.63 1.22 -15.50
N MET A 92 1.35 0.91 -15.24
CA MET A 92 0.90 0.39 -13.94
C MET A 92 1.47 -1.01 -13.70
N SER A 93 1.38 -1.90 -14.69
CA SER A 93 1.93 -3.25 -14.57
C SER A 93 3.44 -3.24 -14.34
N ASP A 94 4.18 -2.42 -15.10
CA ASP A 94 5.63 -2.25 -14.93
C ASP A 94 5.97 -1.67 -13.54
N LEU A 95 5.14 -0.76 -13.01
CA LEU A 95 5.31 -0.18 -11.69
C LEU A 95 5.08 -1.20 -10.57
N ILE A 96 4.01 -2.01 -10.68
CA ILE A 96 3.71 -3.08 -9.72
C ILE A 96 4.87 -4.09 -9.66
N GLU A 97 5.33 -4.58 -10.81
CA GLU A 97 6.45 -5.53 -10.88
C GLU A 97 7.72 -4.96 -10.24
N LYS A 98 8.09 -3.71 -10.56
CA LYS A 98 9.25 -3.05 -9.94
C LYS A 98 9.07 -2.91 -8.42
N THR A 99 7.87 -2.60 -7.97
CA THR A 99 7.58 -2.42 -6.54
C THR A 99 7.64 -3.76 -5.81
N GLU A 100 7.19 -4.86 -6.42
CA GLU A 100 7.33 -6.22 -5.89
C GLU A 100 8.81 -6.61 -5.72
N LEU A 101 9.64 -6.36 -6.74
CA LEU A 101 11.09 -6.60 -6.67
C LEU A 101 11.76 -5.75 -5.57
N GLU A 102 11.32 -4.51 -5.39
CA GLU A 102 11.82 -3.64 -4.33
C GLU A 102 11.42 -4.16 -2.94
N VAL A 103 10.18 -4.62 -2.76
CA VAL A 103 9.75 -5.28 -1.51
C VAL A 103 10.65 -6.46 -1.19
N GLU A 104 10.91 -7.36 -2.14
CA GLU A 104 11.80 -8.51 -1.92
C GLU A 104 13.22 -8.09 -1.53
N ARG A 105 13.75 -7.04 -2.16
CA ARG A 105 15.08 -6.49 -1.85
C ARG A 105 15.11 -5.94 -0.42
N LEU A 106 14.10 -5.17 -0.05
CA LEU A 106 13.97 -4.57 1.28
C LEU A 106 13.77 -5.63 2.38
N GLU A 107 13.04 -6.71 2.12
CA GLU A 107 12.92 -7.85 3.05
C GLU A 107 14.27 -8.54 3.31
N LYS A 108 15.02 -8.81 2.24
CA LYS A 108 16.38 -9.38 2.35
C LYS A 108 17.29 -8.44 3.14
N MET A 109 17.24 -7.15 2.84
CA MET A 109 18.02 -6.13 3.55
C MET A 109 17.64 -6.05 5.03
N TYR A 110 16.35 -6.01 5.35
CA TYR A 110 15.86 -5.98 6.73
C TYR A 110 16.38 -7.18 7.54
N LYS A 111 16.30 -8.38 6.95
CA LYS A 111 16.79 -9.61 7.59
C LYS A 111 18.29 -9.57 7.86
N MET A 112 19.09 -9.08 6.92
CA MET A 112 20.55 -8.95 7.09
C MET A 112 20.90 -7.94 8.17
N VAL A 113 20.35 -6.72 8.08
CA VAL A 113 20.66 -5.63 9.01
C VAL A 113 20.19 -5.95 10.43
N SER A 114 19.02 -6.57 10.59
CA SER A 114 18.51 -7.01 11.90
C SER A 114 19.45 -8.01 12.56
N ARG A 115 20.02 -8.96 11.81
CA ARG A 115 21.00 -9.91 12.32
C ARG A 115 22.29 -9.23 12.76
N MET A 116 22.81 -8.31 11.93
CA MET A 116 24.02 -7.55 12.26
C MET A 116 23.86 -6.72 13.52
N GLN A 117 22.71 -6.06 13.70
CA GLN A 117 22.42 -5.28 14.90
C GLN A 117 22.22 -6.18 16.13
N GLY A 118 21.56 -7.32 15.97
CA GLY A 118 21.44 -8.32 17.05
C GLY A 118 22.78 -8.89 17.52
N GLN A 119 23.73 -9.11 16.60
CA GLN A 119 25.09 -9.57 16.93
C GLN A 119 25.91 -8.49 17.64
N LYS A 120 25.90 -7.24 17.15
CA LYS A 120 26.58 -6.12 17.81
C LYS A 120 26.11 -5.92 19.25
N ASN A 121 24.79 -5.96 19.48
CA ASN A 121 24.22 -5.84 20.82
C ASN A 121 24.63 -6.99 21.77
N PHE A 122 25.01 -8.15 21.24
CA PHE A 122 25.55 -9.26 22.03
C PHE A 122 27.03 -9.05 22.38
N GLU A 123 27.83 -8.55 21.43
CA GLU A 123 29.27 -8.28 21.61
C GLU A 123 29.55 -7.11 22.58
N ASP A 124 28.63 -6.13 22.67
CA ASP A 124 28.77 -4.96 23.55
C ASP A 124 28.32 -5.21 25.02
N LEU A 125 27.98 -6.44 25.41
CA LEU A 125 27.66 -6.78 26.80
C LEU A 125 28.94 -6.90 27.65
N PRO A 126 29.05 -6.19 28.80
CA PRO A 126 30.18 -6.36 29.68
C PRO A 126 30.14 -7.74 30.36
N GLY A 127 30.98 -8.65 29.89
CA GLY A 127 31.36 -9.89 30.58
C GLY A 127 30.67 -11.16 30.07
N THR A 128 31.33 -11.82 29.12
CA THR A 128 31.59 -13.27 29.19
C THR A 128 33.08 -13.47 29.33
#